data_AF-A0A7X9L7T5-F1
#
_entry.id   AF-A0A7X9L7T5-F1
#
_cell.length_a   1.000
_cell.length_b   1.000
_cell.length_c   1.000
_cell.angle_alpha   90.00
_cell.angle_beta   90.00
_cell.angle_gamma   90.00
#
_symmetry.space_group_name_H-M   'P 1'
#
loop_
_entity.id
_entity.type
_entity.pdbx_description
1 polymer ?
#
loop_
_entity_poly.entity_id
_entity_poly.type
_entity_poly.pdbx_seq_one_letter_code
_entity_poly.pdbx_strand_id
1 'polypeptide(L)'
;MGVERHAGAALADEIAASPENLALTIGSLEQRLTRFADESAVAYATLVQLDEALTHLGTAPRAGQEWGLGALTLPVQGAWKAVTAVVSKALTDATGLPLENWVQALASGTKGFDEYLETLRAVSALAPAAGGPIAVEEAQLELIDQARTSTVGWRTAMRPVADFARALDAVLTELTHRLGDGSTTESAAVTHPAGWLSQLQRAQQRVGEAVDQAADKLHLSRAEVTTLVLGPLTRARERAATLPGELARLHTDVAALDDLLGLLDAQLRTALGRLSRGEAAIAALLFAASVRVPQLEADLTGVERERAELRGYLGVLSRMCDDGAVDLRVADTLDAEYRAQLDAATELRDALANRARLWSDEGPALLRDGVAWAEVESEVARTRQAVGQWRQAQAEARWHYVQRQRRALEQALAAVERLGALPGRG
;
A
#
# COMPACT_ATOMS: atom_id res chain seq x y z
N MET A 1 -37.89 -15.07 -9.92
CA MET A 1 -38.22 -14.53 -8.58
C MET A 1 -38.13 -13.02 -8.67
N GLY A 2 -39.25 -12.33 -8.40
CA GLY A 2 -39.40 -10.89 -8.62
C GLY A 2 -38.78 -10.08 -7.50
N VAL A 3 -37.59 -9.54 -7.76
CA VAL A 3 -36.98 -8.44 -7.00
C VAL A 3 -37.03 -7.22 -7.91
N GLU A 4 -38.23 -6.68 -8.06
CA GLU A 4 -38.45 -5.35 -8.60
C GLU A 4 -39.40 -4.66 -7.65
N ARG A 5 -39.07 -3.40 -7.33
CA ARG A 5 -39.96 -2.35 -6.76
C ARG A 5 -39.98 -2.22 -5.23
N HIS A 6 -39.04 -1.43 -4.70
CA HIS A 6 -39.30 0.00 -4.41
C HIS A 6 -38.18 0.73 -3.64
N ALA A 7 -37.11 0.06 -3.20
CA ALA A 7 -36.00 0.67 -2.45
C ALA A 7 -34.69 0.84 -3.27
N GLY A 8 -34.77 0.94 -4.60
CA GLY A 8 -33.58 1.01 -5.46
C GLY A 8 -33.69 1.93 -6.67
N ALA A 9 -34.77 2.72 -6.77
CA ALA A 9 -34.94 3.67 -7.88
C ALA A 9 -34.07 4.93 -7.70
N ALA A 10 -33.83 5.35 -6.45
CA ALA A 10 -33.04 6.54 -6.15
C ALA A 10 -31.54 6.32 -6.40
N LEU A 11 -31.02 5.14 -6.07
CA LEU A 11 -29.62 4.76 -6.36
C LEU A 11 -29.43 4.16 -7.77
N ALA A 12 -30.50 3.93 -8.53
CA ALA A 12 -30.42 3.30 -9.86
C ALA A 12 -29.51 4.07 -10.81
N ASP A 13 -29.59 5.40 -10.80
CA ASP A 13 -28.78 6.26 -11.67
C ASP A 13 -27.30 6.29 -11.24
N GLU A 14 -27.01 6.10 -9.96
CA GLU A 14 -25.62 6.04 -9.45
C GLU A 14 -24.96 4.68 -9.70
N ILE A 15 -25.78 3.63 -9.75
CA ILE A 15 -25.34 2.26 -9.98
C ILE A 15 -25.27 1.98 -11.49
N ALA A 16 -26.08 2.64 -12.32
CA ALA A 16 -26.14 2.39 -13.76
C ALA A 16 -24.76 2.44 -14.42
N ALA A 17 -24.45 1.44 -15.23
CA ALA A 17 -23.22 1.39 -16.00
C ALA A 17 -23.20 2.54 -17.03
N SER A 18 -22.35 3.55 -16.79
CA SER A 18 -22.14 4.70 -17.66
C SER A 18 -20.67 4.74 -18.14
N PRO A 19 -20.38 5.26 -19.34
CA PRO A 19 -19.02 5.62 -19.76
C PRO A 19 -18.28 6.48 -18.73
N GLU A 20 -19.00 7.33 -17.99
CA GLU A 20 -18.47 8.15 -16.91
C GLU A 20 -17.93 7.30 -15.74
N ASN A 21 -18.48 6.10 -15.53
CA ASN A 21 -18.01 5.21 -14.47
C ASN A 21 -16.61 4.66 -14.80
N LEU A 22 -16.30 4.38 -16.06
CA LEU A 22 -14.95 3.98 -16.46
C LEU A 22 -13.97 5.14 -16.19
N ALA A 23 -14.33 6.36 -16.58
CA ALA A 23 -13.50 7.54 -16.34
C ALA A 23 -13.22 7.76 -14.84
N LEU A 24 -14.23 7.57 -13.99
CA LEU A 24 -14.09 7.71 -12.54
C LEU A 24 -13.27 6.59 -11.90
N THR A 25 -13.42 5.35 -12.37
CA THR A 25 -12.55 4.25 -11.92
C THR A 25 -11.10 4.50 -12.31
N ILE A 26 -10.85 4.98 -13.55
CA ILE A 26 -9.50 5.34 -14.02
C ILE A 26 -8.93 6.51 -13.19
N GLY A 27 -9.69 7.56 -12.95
CA GLY A 27 -9.24 8.68 -12.10
C GLY A 27 -8.95 8.24 -10.66
N SER A 28 -9.75 7.32 -10.11
CA SER A 28 -9.50 6.73 -8.79
C SER A 28 -8.24 5.86 -8.78
N LEU A 29 -7.99 5.12 -9.86
CA LEU A 29 -6.77 4.34 -10.05
C LEU A 29 -5.55 5.28 -10.12
N GLU A 30 -5.62 6.34 -10.91
CA GLU A 30 -4.55 7.33 -11.07
C GLU A 30 -4.20 7.99 -9.73
N GLN A 31 -5.19 8.49 -9.00
CA GLN A 31 -4.97 9.13 -7.70
C GLN A 31 -4.32 8.17 -6.69
N ARG A 32 -4.76 6.91 -6.66
CA ARG A 32 -4.15 5.88 -5.80
C ARG A 32 -2.77 5.49 -6.28
N LEU A 33 -2.54 5.42 -7.59
CA LEU A 33 -1.24 5.13 -8.18
C LEU A 33 -0.22 6.23 -7.84
N THR A 34 -0.60 7.50 -7.87
CA THR A 34 0.26 8.61 -7.44
C THR A 34 0.66 8.46 -5.98
N ARG A 35 -0.32 8.26 -5.07
CA ARG A 35 -0.03 8.03 -3.65
C ARG A 35 0.84 6.80 -3.44
N PHE A 36 0.51 5.70 -4.11
CA PHE A 36 1.27 4.47 -4.05
C PHE A 36 2.71 4.66 -4.53
N ALA A 37 2.93 5.41 -5.63
CA ALA A 37 4.25 5.74 -6.12
C ALA A 37 5.06 6.53 -5.08
N ASP A 38 4.45 7.54 -4.44
CA ASP A 38 5.09 8.34 -3.40
C ASP A 38 5.46 7.49 -2.16
N GLU A 39 4.54 6.66 -1.67
CA GLU A 39 4.77 5.77 -0.52
C GLU A 39 5.78 4.67 -0.85
N SER A 40 5.76 4.17 -2.08
CA SER A 40 6.70 3.16 -2.55
C SER A 40 8.12 3.68 -2.73
N ALA A 41 8.29 4.97 -3.01
CA ALA A 41 9.62 5.58 -3.11
C ALA A 41 10.38 5.49 -1.77
N VAL A 42 9.67 5.55 -0.64
CA VAL A 42 10.25 5.36 0.69
C VAL A 42 10.72 3.92 0.88
N ALA A 43 9.85 2.94 0.61
CA ALA A 43 10.21 1.53 0.72
C ALA A 43 11.33 1.14 -0.24
N TYR A 44 11.31 1.67 -1.47
CA TYR A 44 12.36 1.49 -2.47
C TYR A 44 13.69 2.05 -1.96
N ALA A 45 13.70 3.26 -1.41
CA ALA A 45 14.91 3.85 -0.81
C ALA A 45 15.41 3.00 0.37
N THR A 46 14.51 2.48 1.22
CA THR A 46 14.87 1.55 2.31
C THR A 46 15.50 0.26 1.76
N LEU A 47 14.94 -0.32 0.69
CA LEU A 47 15.48 -1.52 0.03
C LEU A 47 16.86 -1.28 -0.57
N VAL A 48 17.05 -0.16 -1.27
CA VAL A 48 18.35 0.22 -1.86
C VAL A 48 19.39 0.46 -0.78
N GLN A 49 19.04 1.18 0.29
CA GLN A 49 19.96 1.42 1.42
C GLN A 49 20.28 0.13 2.18
N LEU A 50 19.32 -0.79 2.26
CA LEU A 50 19.55 -2.11 2.84
C LEU A 50 20.47 -2.95 1.95
N ASP A 51 20.24 -2.96 0.64
CA ASP A 51 21.10 -3.63 -0.35
C ASP A 51 22.53 -3.07 -0.32
N GLU A 52 22.69 -1.75 -0.26
CA GLU A 52 23.97 -1.07 -0.09
C GLU A 52 24.64 -1.50 1.23
N ALA A 53 23.92 -1.46 2.35
CA ALA A 53 24.45 -1.87 3.65
C ALA A 53 24.84 -3.36 3.68
N LEU A 54 24.06 -4.25 3.05
CA LEU A 54 24.36 -5.68 2.93
C LEU A 54 25.51 -5.95 1.95
N THR A 55 25.63 -5.17 0.88
CA THR A 55 26.76 -5.25 -0.06
C THR A 55 28.04 -4.79 0.62
N HIS A 56 28.00 -3.75 1.46
CA HIS A 56 29.11 -3.35 2.32
C HIS A 56 29.45 -4.42 3.37
N LEU A 57 28.47 -5.23 3.81
CA LEU A 57 28.72 -6.37 4.68
C LEU A 57 29.42 -7.51 3.93
N GLY A 58 28.95 -7.85 2.73
CA GLY A 58 29.48 -8.94 1.90
C GLY A 58 30.82 -8.65 1.25
N THR A 59 31.13 -7.38 0.95
CA THR A 59 32.44 -6.96 0.47
C THR A 59 33.31 -6.54 1.64
N ALA A 60 34.48 -7.16 1.82
CA ALA A 60 35.42 -6.69 2.84
C ALA A 60 35.74 -5.22 2.52
N PRO A 61 35.43 -4.27 3.42
CA PRO A 61 35.44 -2.89 3.02
C PRO A 61 36.88 -2.55 2.70
N ARG A 62 37.08 -1.87 1.57
CA ARG A 62 38.26 -1.02 1.39
C ARG A 62 38.15 0.20 2.33
N ALA A 63 37.78 -0.04 3.60
CA ALA A 63 37.47 0.96 4.62
C ALA A 63 38.61 1.98 4.80
N GLY A 64 39.85 1.59 4.52
CA GLY A 64 41.01 2.47 4.60
C GLY A 64 41.06 3.54 3.51
N GLN A 65 40.34 3.37 2.41
CA GLN A 65 40.38 4.30 1.28
C GLN A 65 39.22 5.28 1.32
N GLU A 66 38.02 4.85 1.74
CA GLU A 66 36.85 5.72 1.92
C GLU A 66 36.92 6.57 3.20
N TRP A 67 37.63 6.12 4.24
CA TRP A 67 37.76 6.85 5.52
C TRP A 67 39.13 7.52 5.72
N GLY A 68 39.98 7.54 4.70
CA GLY A 68 41.31 8.17 4.77
C GLY A 68 42.34 7.46 5.66
N LEU A 69 42.13 6.18 6.00
CA LEU A 69 42.86 5.42 7.02
C LEU A 69 43.96 4.45 6.51
N GLY A 70 44.33 4.44 5.22
CA GLY A 70 45.55 3.78 4.73
C GLY A 70 45.81 2.33 5.23
N ALA A 71 47.07 2.03 5.61
CA ALA A 71 47.53 0.71 6.08
C ALA A 71 46.94 0.25 7.44
N LEU A 72 46.06 1.05 8.04
CA LEU A 72 45.42 0.80 9.33
C LEU A 72 44.16 -0.07 9.22
N THR A 73 43.99 -0.70 8.06
CA THR A 73 42.80 -1.42 7.62
C THR A 73 42.67 -2.84 8.17
N LEU A 74 43.78 -3.52 8.44
CA LEU A 74 43.76 -4.97 8.68
C LEU A 74 43.02 -5.40 9.95
N PRO A 75 43.18 -4.75 11.13
CA PRO A 75 42.47 -5.15 12.34
C PRO A 75 40.97 -4.86 12.27
N VAL A 76 40.60 -3.69 11.74
CA VAL A 76 39.20 -3.30 11.52
C VAL A 76 38.54 -4.21 10.47
N GLN A 77 39.25 -4.56 9.40
CA GLN A 77 38.78 -5.55 8.40
C GLN A 77 38.64 -6.95 8.99
N GLY A 78 39.52 -7.35 9.92
CA GLY A 78 39.42 -8.62 10.64
C GLY A 78 38.18 -8.68 11.53
N ALA A 79 37.93 -7.61 12.29
CA ALA A 79 36.72 -7.44 13.09
C ALA A 79 35.48 -7.52 12.20
N TRP A 80 35.47 -6.75 11.11
CA TRP A 80 34.37 -6.69 10.16
C TRP A 80 34.06 -8.06 9.54
N LYS A 81 35.08 -8.76 9.01
CA LYS A 81 34.91 -10.12 8.45
C LYS A 81 34.34 -11.11 9.46
N ALA A 82 34.77 -11.02 10.72
CA ALA A 82 34.25 -11.87 11.78
C ALA A 82 32.76 -11.58 12.05
N VAL A 83 32.36 -10.31 12.09
CA VAL A 83 30.95 -9.93 12.25
C VAL A 83 30.12 -10.38 11.05
N THR A 84 30.54 -10.08 9.82
CA THR A 84 29.82 -10.49 8.61
C THR A 84 29.65 -12.00 8.55
N ALA A 85 30.70 -12.77 8.81
CA ALA A 85 30.60 -14.24 8.77
C ALA A 85 29.55 -14.78 9.76
N VAL A 86 29.40 -14.12 10.90
CA VAL A 86 28.45 -14.51 11.95
C VAL A 86 27.04 -14.08 11.59
N VAL A 87 26.85 -12.86 11.07
CA VAL A 87 25.55 -12.38 10.56
C VAL A 87 25.08 -13.26 9.39
N SER A 88 25.93 -13.50 8.39
CA SER A 88 25.60 -14.34 7.23
C SER A 88 25.23 -15.76 7.65
N LYS A 89 25.97 -16.34 8.60
CA LYS A 89 25.65 -17.66 9.13
C LYS A 89 24.33 -17.65 9.91
N ALA A 90 24.10 -16.63 10.76
CA ALA A 90 22.84 -16.43 11.47
C ALA A 90 21.64 -16.48 10.54
N LEU A 91 21.73 -15.67 9.50
CA LEU A 91 20.67 -15.47 8.53
C LEU A 91 20.45 -16.75 7.74
N THR A 92 21.52 -17.45 7.38
CA THR A 92 21.42 -18.74 6.69
C THR A 92 20.77 -19.79 7.58
N ASP A 93 21.16 -19.88 8.86
CA ASP A 93 20.57 -20.83 9.80
C ASP A 93 19.10 -20.49 10.13
N ALA A 94 18.74 -19.20 10.15
CA ALA A 94 17.39 -18.73 10.45
C ALA A 94 16.42 -18.81 9.24
N THR A 95 16.92 -18.54 8.04
CA THR A 95 16.10 -18.43 6.82
C THR A 95 16.24 -19.62 5.87
N GLY A 96 17.25 -20.47 6.08
CA GLY A 96 17.60 -21.58 5.18
C GLY A 96 18.25 -21.15 3.86
N LEU A 97 18.48 -19.85 3.65
CA LEU A 97 19.03 -19.28 2.42
C LEU A 97 20.26 -18.42 2.70
N PRO A 98 21.31 -18.50 1.87
CA PRO A 98 22.48 -17.65 2.02
C PRO A 98 22.14 -16.18 1.72
N LEU A 99 22.90 -15.27 2.33
CA LEU A 99 22.72 -13.81 2.17
C LEU A 99 22.75 -13.36 0.70
N GLU A 100 23.58 -13.99 -0.13
CA GLU A 100 23.69 -13.67 -1.58
C GLU A 100 22.37 -13.88 -2.33
N ASN A 101 21.62 -14.94 -1.98
CA ASN A 101 20.30 -15.21 -2.59
C ASN A 101 19.29 -14.15 -2.19
N TRP A 102 19.40 -13.61 -0.97
CA TRP A 102 18.54 -12.53 -0.49
C TRP A 102 18.84 -11.21 -1.17
N VAL A 103 20.12 -10.88 -1.36
CA VAL A 103 20.57 -9.72 -2.15
C VAL A 103 20.06 -9.83 -3.60
N GLN A 104 20.15 -11.01 -4.21
CA GLN A 104 19.61 -11.22 -5.56
C GLN A 104 18.07 -11.11 -5.61
N ALA A 105 17.36 -11.59 -4.58
CA ALA A 105 15.91 -11.48 -4.47
C ALA A 105 15.47 -10.01 -4.30
N LEU A 106 16.20 -9.24 -3.49
CA LEU A 106 16.01 -7.80 -3.34
C LEU A 106 16.15 -7.10 -4.69
N ALA A 107 17.28 -7.28 -5.38
CA ALA A 107 17.53 -6.67 -6.68
C ALA A 107 16.47 -7.04 -7.74
N SER A 108 16.05 -8.32 -7.77
CA SER A 108 15.02 -8.79 -8.70
C SER A 108 13.64 -8.21 -8.36
N GLY A 109 13.31 -8.12 -7.07
CA GLY A 109 12.07 -7.51 -6.60
C GLY A 109 12.00 -6.01 -6.93
N THR A 110 13.11 -5.29 -6.78
CA THR A 110 13.24 -3.87 -7.13
C THR A 110 12.98 -3.66 -8.63
N LYS A 111 13.60 -4.46 -9.49
CA LYS A 111 13.36 -4.37 -10.95
C LYS A 111 11.92 -4.71 -11.32
N GLY A 112 11.36 -5.76 -10.73
CA GLY A 112 9.96 -6.14 -10.96
C GLY A 112 8.95 -5.09 -10.48
N PHE A 113 9.35 -4.23 -9.53
CA PHE A 113 8.53 -3.12 -9.05
C PHE A 113 8.42 -1.99 -10.08
N ASP A 114 9.52 -1.63 -10.74
CA ASP A 114 9.52 -0.60 -11.78
C ASP A 114 8.65 -1.03 -12.98
N GLU A 115 8.81 -2.27 -13.44
CA GLU A 115 7.99 -2.86 -14.51
C GLU A 115 6.49 -2.90 -14.15
N TYR A 116 6.18 -3.18 -12.88
CA TYR A 116 4.81 -3.12 -12.36
C TYR A 116 4.24 -1.70 -12.39
N LEU A 117 4.98 -0.69 -11.92
CA LEU A 117 4.55 0.71 -11.95
C LEU A 117 4.32 1.22 -13.37
N GLU A 118 5.19 0.86 -14.32
CA GLU A 118 4.99 1.20 -15.73
C GLU A 118 3.71 0.58 -16.29
N THR A 119 3.43 -0.69 -15.96
CA THR A 119 2.20 -1.36 -16.39
C THR A 119 0.96 -0.65 -15.82
N LEU A 120 0.98 -0.25 -14.54
CA LEU A 120 -0.13 0.50 -13.95
C LEU A 120 -0.31 1.89 -14.55
N ARG A 121 0.79 2.59 -14.87
CA ARG A 121 0.74 3.87 -15.57
C ARG A 121 0.10 3.74 -16.95
N ALA A 122 0.42 2.67 -17.68
CA ALA A 122 -0.21 2.38 -18.96
C ALA A 122 -1.72 2.16 -18.82
N VAL A 123 -2.18 1.48 -17.76
CA VAL A 123 -3.63 1.33 -17.47
C VAL A 123 -4.26 2.68 -17.13
N SER A 124 -3.61 3.52 -16.32
CA SER A 124 -4.15 4.86 -15.99
C SER A 124 -4.23 5.79 -17.22
N ALA A 125 -3.35 5.58 -18.20
CA ALA A 125 -3.35 6.33 -19.46
C ALA A 125 -4.49 5.92 -20.42
N LEU A 126 -5.30 4.90 -20.09
CA LEU A 126 -6.50 4.54 -20.84
C LEU A 126 -7.64 5.59 -20.74
N ALA A 127 -7.40 6.73 -20.09
CA ALA A 127 -8.39 7.76 -19.86
C ALA A 127 -9.14 8.15 -21.15
N PRO A 128 -10.49 8.21 -21.10
CA PRO A 128 -11.26 8.64 -22.26
C PRO A 128 -10.93 10.08 -22.64
N ALA A 129 -10.87 10.35 -23.95
CA ALA A 129 -10.93 11.71 -24.46
C ALA A 129 -12.22 12.38 -23.96
N ALA A 130 -12.11 13.58 -23.38
CA ALA A 130 -13.22 14.29 -22.75
C ALA A 130 -14.46 14.32 -23.66
N GLY A 131 -15.53 13.65 -23.24
CA GLY A 131 -16.85 13.65 -23.90
C GLY A 131 -17.02 12.71 -25.11
N GLY A 132 -16.03 11.88 -25.45
CA GLY A 132 -16.15 10.88 -26.52
C GLY A 132 -16.65 9.52 -26.03
N PRO A 133 -17.37 8.74 -26.86
CA PRO A 133 -17.61 7.34 -26.55
C PRO A 133 -16.28 6.61 -26.42
N ILE A 134 -16.08 5.89 -25.31
CA ILE A 134 -14.91 5.03 -25.14
C ILE A 134 -14.99 3.96 -26.23
N ALA A 135 -14.07 4.00 -27.19
CA ALA A 135 -13.80 2.85 -28.04
C ALA A 135 -13.18 1.78 -27.14
N VAL A 136 -14.03 0.91 -26.60
CA VAL A 136 -13.56 -0.22 -25.78
C VAL A 136 -12.99 -1.26 -26.72
N GLU A 137 -11.71 -1.57 -26.55
CA GLU A 137 -10.95 -2.49 -27.39
C GLU A 137 -10.45 -3.70 -26.60
N GLU A 138 -10.26 -4.82 -27.30
CA GLU A 138 -9.73 -6.05 -26.70
C GLU A 138 -8.36 -5.85 -26.04
N ALA A 139 -7.52 -5.02 -26.66
CA ALA A 139 -6.18 -4.69 -26.16
C ALA A 139 -6.21 -4.07 -24.75
N GLN A 140 -7.30 -3.40 -24.36
CA GLN A 140 -7.46 -2.84 -23.02
C GLN A 140 -7.68 -3.94 -21.98
N LEU A 141 -8.39 -5.02 -22.33
CA LEU A 141 -8.54 -6.18 -21.45
C LEU A 141 -7.22 -6.92 -21.27
N GLU A 142 -6.43 -7.07 -22.34
CA GLU A 142 -5.09 -7.67 -22.28
C GLU A 142 -4.16 -6.88 -21.36
N LEU A 143 -4.19 -5.54 -21.46
CA LEU A 143 -3.38 -4.67 -20.60
C LEU A 143 -3.77 -4.80 -19.12
N ILE A 144 -5.06 -4.90 -18.80
CA ILE A 144 -5.51 -5.13 -17.41
C ILE A 144 -5.08 -6.51 -16.91
N ASP A 145 -5.18 -7.55 -17.74
CA ASP A 145 -4.74 -8.90 -17.37
C ASP A 145 -3.22 -8.93 -17.10
N GLN A 146 -2.43 -8.23 -17.92
CA GLN A 146 -1.01 -8.00 -17.69
C GLN A 146 -0.77 -7.28 -16.35
N ALA A 147 -1.46 -6.18 -16.08
CA ALA A 147 -1.34 -5.43 -14.83
C ALA A 147 -1.62 -6.32 -13.60
N ARG A 148 -2.66 -7.14 -13.66
CA ARG A 148 -3.01 -8.08 -12.57
C ARG A 148 -1.98 -9.18 -12.40
N THR A 149 -1.45 -9.70 -13.50
CA THR A 149 -0.37 -10.70 -13.47
C THR A 149 0.89 -10.11 -12.83
N SER A 150 1.30 -8.91 -13.23
CA SER A 150 2.41 -8.17 -12.61
C SER A 150 2.16 -7.91 -11.12
N THR A 151 0.92 -7.56 -10.75
CA THR A 151 0.51 -7.35 -9.35
C THR A 151 0.70 -8.61 -8.49
N VAL A 152 0.31 -9.78 -9.00
CA VAL A 152 0.51 -11.07 -8.31
C VAL A 152 1.99 -11.44 -8.24
N GLY A 153 2.73 -11.22 -9.33
CA GLY A 153 4.17 -11.45 -9.39
C GLY A 153 4.92 -10.65 -8.33
N TRP A 154 4.64 -9.35 -8.23
CA TRP A 154 5.27 -8.46 -7.26
C TRP A 154 4.96 -8.85 -5.81
N ARG A 155 3.68 -9.12 -5.47
CA ARG A 155 3.29 -9.59 -4.12
C ARG A 155 4.04 -10.87 -3.73
N THR A 156 4.18 -11.78 -4.68
CA THR A 156 4.89 -13.05 -4.46
C THR A 156 6.38 -12.81 -4.23
N ALA A 157 6.99 -11.89 -4.98
CA ALA A 157 8.40 -11.55 -4.86
C ALA A 157 8.74 -10.79 -3.57
N MET A 158 7.85 -9.92 -3.07
CA MET A 158 8.11 -9.08 -1.89
C MET A 158 7.85 -9.74 -0.55
N ARG A 159 7.03 -10.80 -0.50
CA ARG A 159 6.75 -11.51 0.75
C ARG A 159 8.02 -12.09 1.40
N PRO A 160 8.90 -12.81 0.67
CA PRO A 160 10.18 -13.26 1.21
C PRO A 160 11.05 -12.12 1.75
N VAL A 161 11.05 -10.96 1.09
CA VAL A 161 11.86 -9.80 1.49
C VAL A 161 11.47 -9.29 2.89
N ALA A 162 10.16 -9.22 3.19
CA ALA A 162 9.69 -8.84 4.50
C ALA A 162 10.10 -9.85 5.59
N ASP A 163 10.08 -11.15 5.27
CA ASP A 163 10.49 -12.21 6.18
C ASP A 163 12.00 -12.13 6.48
N PHE A 164 12.81 -11.88 5.44
CA PHE A 164 14.24 -11.64 5.58
C PHE A 164 14.56 -10.41 6.43
N ALA A 165 13.88 -9.28 6.20
CA ALA A 165 14.08 -8.05 6.96
C ALA A 165 13.81 -8.26 8.46
N ARG A 166 12.74 -9.00 8.81
CA ARG A 166 12.47 -9.39 10.22
C ARG A 166 13.58 -10.27 10.80
N ALA A 167 14.05 -11.26 10.03
CA ALA A 167 15.15 -12.12 10.47
C ALA A 167 16.46 -11.34 10.68
N LEU A 168 16.75 -10.40 9.80
CA LEU A 168 17.92 -9.53 9.88
C LEU A 168 17.86 -8.57 11.07
N ASP A 169 16.73 -7.90 11.30
CA ASP A 169 16.55 -7.05 12.48
C ASP A 169 16.71 -7.86 13.77
N ALA A 170 16.13 -9.06 13.84
CA ALA A 170 16.28 -9.93 15.01
C ALA A 170 17.74 -10.33 15.28
N VAL A 171 18.47 -10.74 14.23
CA VAL A 171 19.90 -11.09 14.33
C VAL A 171 20.75 -9.89 14.75
N LEU A 172 20.52 -8.73 14.13
CA LEU A 172 21.30 -7.53 14.39
C LEU A 172 20.96 -6.93 15.76
N THR A 173 19.70 -6.98 16.20
CA THR A 173 19.29 -6.57 17.55
C THR A 173 20.07 -7.35 18.61
N GLU A 174 20.13 -8.68 18.46
CA GLU A 174 20.84 -9.55 19.41
C GLU A 174 22.36 -9.29 19.40
N LEU A 175 22.95 -9.07 18.23
CA LEU A 175 24.36 -8.75 18.09
C LEU A 175 24.70 -7.38 18.70
N THR A 176 23.94 -6.33 18.38
CA THR A 176 24.18 -4.97 18.87
C THR A 176 23.95 -4.87 20.38
N HIS A 177 22.91 -5.52 20.92
CA HIS A 177 22.62 -5.51 22.36
C HIS A 177 23.80 -6.07 23.17
N ARG A 178 24.35 -7.21 22.75
CA ARG A 178 25.49 -7.86 23.44
C ARG A 178 26.84 -7.19 23.23
N LEU A 179 27.01 -6.44 22.14
CA LEU A 179 28.22 -5.67 21.86
C LEU A 179 28.22 -4.30 22.55
N GLY A 180 27.03 -3.73 22.80
CA GLY A 180 26.86 -2.38 23.37
C GLY A 180 26.75 -2.33 24.90
N ASP A 181 26.06 -3.30 25.53
CA ASP A 181 25.93 -3.35 26.98
C ASP A 181 26.05 -4.80 27.46
N GLY A 182 26.97 -5.07 28.39
CA GLY A 182 27.18 -6.40 28.99
C GLY A 182 26.03 -6.91 29.85
N SER A 183 24.81 -6.38 29.71
CA SER A 183 23.64 -6.79 30.47
C SER A 183 22.71 -7.63 29.60
N THR A 184 22.48 -8.88 30.03
CA THR A 184 21.47 -9.78 29.48
C THR A 184 20.10 -9.36 29.99
N THR A 185 19.33 -8.67 29.16
CA THR A 185 17.87 -8.69 29.28
C THR A 185 17.34 -9.67 28.25
N GLU A 186 16.54 -10.65 28.70
CA GLU A 186 15.87 -11.63 27.85
C GLU A 186 15.00 -10.91 26.80
N SER A 187 15.54 -10.74 25.59
CA SER A 187 14.76 -10.33 24.44
C SER A 187 13.85 -11.48 24.04
N ALA A 188 12.54 -11.25 24.07
CA ALA A 188 11.54 -12.26 23.82
C ALA A 188 11.55 -12.71 22.34
N ALA A 189 11.48 -14.03 22.15
CA ALA A 189 10.92 -14.71 20.99
C ALA A 189 11.75 -14.80 19.68
N VAL A 190 12.97 -15.34 19.75
CA VAL A 190 13.58 -16.04 18.59
C VAL A 190 14.03 -17.43 19.00
N THR A 191 13.44 -18.47 18.41
CA THR A 191 13.86 -19.85 18.61
C THR A 191 15.19 -20.05 17.90
N HIS A 192 16.29 -19.89 18.62
CA HIS A 192 17.62 -20.02 18.05
C HIS A 192 18.01 -21.50 17.86
N PRO A 193 18.69 -21.86 16.76
CA PRO A 193 19.22 -23.21 16.58
C PRO A 193 20.27 -23.54 17.67
N ALA A 194 20.38 -24.82 18.00
CA ALA A 194 21.31 -25.29 19.04
C ALA A 194 22.75 -24.88 18.71
N GLY A 195 23.45 -24.24 19.66
CA GLY A 195 24.82 -23.76 19.49
C GLY A 195 24.95 -22.38 18.82
N TRP A 196 23.84 -21.73 18.47
CA TRP A 196 23.83 -20.33 18.03
C TRP A 196 24.52 -19.40 19.03
N LEU A 197 24.11 -19.49 20.29
CA LEU A 197 24.65 -18.68 21.39
C LEU A 197 26.16 -18.82 21.56
N SER A 198 26.72 -20.03 21.41
CA SER A 198 28.16 -20.26 21.56
C SER A 198 28.97 -19.79 20.36
N GLN A 199 28.36 -19.72 19.17
CA GLN A 199 28.99 -19.13 17.99
C GLN A 199 28.97 -17.60 18.08
N LEU A 200 27.87 -17.03 18.56
CA LEU A 200 27.73 -15.60 18.80
C LEU A 200 28.68 -15.10 19.90
N GLN A 201 28.88 -15.86 20.98
CA GLN A 201 29.88 -15.56 22.01
C GLN A 201 31.32 -15.58 21.46
N ARG A 202 31.65 -16.55 20.60
CA ARG A 202 32.97 -16.61 19.94
C ARG A 202 33.16 -15.46 18.95
N ALA A 203 32.10 -15.05 18.26
CA ALA A 203 32.09 -13.87 17.42
C ALA A 203 32.35 -12.61 18.25
N GLN A 204 31.60 -12.44 19.34
CA GLN A 204 31.71 -11.32 20.26
C GLN A 204 33.13 -11.20 20.83
N GLN A 205 33.74 -12.31 21.26
CA GLN A 205 35.13 -12.31 21.72
C GLN A 205 36.10 -11.85 20.63
N ARG A 206 36.00 -12.40 19.41
CA ARG A 206 36.86 -12.01 18.29
C ARG A 206 36.67 -10.55 17.87
N VAL A 207 35.44 -10.07 17.91
CA VAL A 207 35.08 -8.69 17.55
C VAL A 207 35.57 -7.74 18.64
N GLY A 208 35.36 -8.07 19.92
CA GLY A 208 35.89 -7.32 21.05
C GLY A 208 37.42 -7.24 21.01
N GLU A 209 38.10 -8.36 20.82
CA GLU A 209 39.57 -8.41 20.69
C GLU A 209 40.07 -7.58 19.49
N ALA A 210 39.38 -7.65 18.35
CA ALA A 210 39.78 -6.90 17.17
C ALA A 210 39.46 -5.39 17.29
N VAL A 211 38.38 -5.02 18.00
CA VAL A 211 38.04 -3.64 18.35
C VAL A 211 39.04 -3.08 19.34
N ASP A 212 39.41 -3.82 20.38
CA ASP A 212 40.40 -3.41 21.38
C ASP A 212 41.78 -3.25 20.72
N GLN A 213 42.20 -4.21 19.88
CA GLN A 213 43.44 -4.10 19.10
C GLN A 213 43.44 -2.94 18.10
N ALA A 214 42.27 -2.60 17.54
CA ALA A 214 42.14 -1.46 16.63
C ALA A 214 42.14 -0.13 17.41
N ALA A 215 41.47 -0.05 18.57
CA ALA A 215 41.49 1.12 19.45
C ALA A 215 42.91 1.43 19.93
N ASP A 216 43.64 0.40 20.37
CA ASP A 216 45.03 0.53 20.82
C ASP A 216 45.97 0.98 19.70
N LYS A 217 45.80 0.45 18.48
CA LYS A 217 46.65 0.78 17.33
C LYS A 217 46.31 2.11 16.67
N LEU A 218 45.07 2.58 16.78
CA LEU A 218 44.59 3.82 16.14
C LEU A 218 44.59 5.02 17.10
N HIS A 219 44.90 4.81 18.38
CA HIS A 219 44.73 5.82 19.43
C HIS A 219 43.33 6.41 19.47
N LEU A 220 42.34 5.62 19.06
CA LEU A 220 40.92 5.96 19.13
C LEU A 220 40.33 5.37 20.40
N SER A 221 39.29 6.00 20.92
CA SER A 221 38.49 5.38 21.96
C SER A 221 37.83 4.10 21.42
N ARG A 222 37.64 3.13 22.30
CA ARG A 222 36.86 1.92 21.99
C ARG A 222 35.47 2.28 21.42
N ALA A 223 34.86 3.36 21.90
CA ALA A 223 33.58 3.85 21.42
C ALA A 223 33.63 4.30 19.94
N GLU A 224 34.68 5.00 19.53
CA GLU A 224 34.87 5.42 18.12
C GLU A 224 35.08 4.22 17.20
N VAL A 225 35.94 3.27 17.59
CA VAL A 225 36.17 2.05 16.79
C VAL A 225 34.91 1.17 16.74
N THR A 226 34.18 1.08 17.85
CA THR A 226 32.89 0.37 17.90
C THR A 226 31.87 1.03 16.99
N THR A 227 31.81 2.37 16.96
CA THR A 227 30.92 3.11 16.04
C THR A 227 31.31 2.89 14.58
N LEU A 228 32.61 2.80 14.28
CA LEU A 228 33.10 2.50 12.94
C LEU A 228 32.76 1.07 12.50
N VAL A 229 32.92 0.07 13.39
CA VAL A 229 32.66 -1.34 13.08
C VAL A 229 31.16 -1.69 13.13
N LEU A 230 30.38 -1.06 14.00
CA LEU A 230 28.95 -1.36 14.18
C LEU A 230 28.02 -0.36 13.51
N GLY A 231 28.52 0.78 13.05
CA GLY A 231 27.74 1.83 12.39
C GLY A 231 26.93 1.32 11.20
N PRO A 232 27.54 0.63 10.21
CA PRO A 232 26.78 0.14 9.07
C PRO A 232 25.82 -1.01 9.43
N LEU A 233 26.13 -1.83 10.46
CA LEU A 233 25.20 -2.82 11.00
C LEU A 233 23.99 -2.18 11.67
N THR A 234 24.21 -1.08 12.40
CA THR A 234 23.13 -0.32 13.05
C THR A 234 22.22 0.30 12.01
N ARG A 235 22.79 0.88 10.93
CA ARG A 235 21.99 1.36 9.79
C ARG A 235 21.22 0.23 9.10
N ALA A 236 21.87 -0.91 8.82
CA ALA A 236 21.19 -2.07 8.23
C ALA A 236 20.02 -2.55 9.10
N ARG A 237 20.21 -2.57 10.43
CA ARG A 237 19.17 -2.91 11.41
C ARG A 237 18.01 -1.92 11.36
N GLU A 238 18.29 -0.62 11.44
CA GLU A 238 17.26 0.42 11.40
C GLU A 238 16.39 0.29 10.14
N ARG A 239 17.00 0.03 8.97
CA ARG A 239 16.28 -0.20 7.71
C ARG A 239 15.52 -1.52 7.70
N ALA A 240 16.13 -2.59 8.20
CA ALA A 240 15.48 -3.90 8.31
C ALA A 240 14.29 -3.88 9.26
N ALA A 241 14.31 -3.02 10.30
CA ALA A 241 13.22 -2.87 11.26
C ALA A 241 12.01 -2.12 10.67
N THR A 242 12.21 -1.11 9.81
CA THR A 242 11.11 -0.34 9.21
C THR A 242 10.48 -1.04 8.01
N LEU A 243 11.29 -1.76 7.22
CA LEU A 243 10.89 -2.36 5.96
C LEU A 243 9.66 -3.28 6.02
N PRO A 244 9.47 -4.18 7.02
CA PRO A 244 8.27 -5.01 7.12
C PRO A 244 6.98 -4.17 7.26
N GLY A 245 7.04 -3.06 7.99
CA GLY A 245 5.91 -2.15 8.16
C GLY A 245 5.59 -1.40 6.87
N GLU A 246 6.62 -0.94 6.16
CA GLU A 246 6.50 -0.29 4.85
C GLU A 246 5.90 -1.26 3.81
N LEU A 247 6.42 -2.49 3.72
CA LEU A 247 5.91 -3.52 2.81
C LEU A 247 4.48 -3.96 3.16
N ALA A 248 4.08 -3.99 4.43
CA ALA A 248 2.71 -4.32 4.83
C ALA A 248 1.71 -3.25 4.37
N ARG A 249 2.09 -1.97 4.43
CA ARG A 249 1.27 -0.87 3.89
C ARG A 249 1.14 -0.99 2.38
N LEU A 250 2.25 -1.15 1.68
CA LEU A 250 2.24 -1.35 0.22
C LEU A 250 1.41 -2.56 -0.20
N HIS A 251 1.46 -3.68 0.54
CA HIS A 251 0.59 -4.83 0.25
C HIS A 251 -0.90 -4.50 0.36
N THR A 252 -1.28 -3.64 1.31
CA THR A 252 -2.66 -3.17 1.47
C THR A 252 -3.06 -2.29 0.30
N ASP A 253 -2.19 -1.36 -0.12
CA ASP A 253 -2.45 -0.48 -1.27
C ASP A 253 -2.51 -1.25 -2.59
N VAL A 254 -1.61 -2.21 -2.78
CA VAL A 254 -1.62 -3.12 -3.93
C VAL A 254 -2.90 -3.95 -3.98
N ALA A 255 -3.43 -4.39 -2.85
CA ALA A 255 -4.73 -5.07 -2.82
C ALA A 255 -5.86 -4.15 -3.30
N ALA A 256 -5.87 -2.89 -2.85
CA ALA A 256 -6.84 -1.91 -3.31
C ALA A 256 -6.69 -1.57 -4.82
N LEU A 257 -5.46 -1.56 -5.34
CA LEU A 257 -5.20 -1.40 -6.78
C LEU A 257 -5.71 -2.62 -7.58
N ASP A 258 -5.49 -3.85 -7.10
CA ASP A 258 -6.01 -5.08 -7.73
C ASP A 258 -7.55 -5.09 -7.76
N ASP A 259 -8.20 -4.57 -6.72
CA ASP A 259 -9.66 -4.42 -6.68
C ASP A 259 -10.15 -3.43 -7.75
N LEU A 260 -9.47 -2.28 -7.93
CA LEU A 260 -9.78 -1.33 -9.00
C LEU A 260 -9.52 -1.90 -10.40
N LEU A 261 -8.43 -2.65 -10.59
CA LEU A 261 -8.17 -3.36 -11.85
C LEU A 261 -9.27 -4.40 -12.13
N GLY A 262 -9.75 -5.10 -11.10
CA GLY A 262 -10.89 -6.01 -11.21
C GLY A 262 -12.19 -5.30 -11.62
N LEU A 263 -12.43 -4.10 -11.11
CA LEU A 263 -13.57 -3.26 -11.51
C LEU A 263 -13.44 -2.78 -12.95
N LEU A 264 -12.25 -2.34 -13.37
CA LEU A 264 -12.00 -1.95 -14.76
C LEU A 264 -12.23 -3.11 -15.74
N ASP A 265 -11.72 -4.31 -15.44
CA ASP A 265 -11.98 -5.53 -16.24
C ASP A 265 -13.49 -5.79 -16.36
N ALA A 266 -14.22 -5.69 -15.24
CA ALA A 266 -15.66 -5.91 -15.24
C ALA A 266 -16.43 -4.83 -16.03
N GLN A 267 -16.02 -3.56 -15.93
CA GLN A 267 -16.62 -2.45 -16.68
C GLN A 267 -16.37 -2.58 -18.19
N LEU A 268 -15.15 -2.89 -18.61
CA LEU A 268 -14.83 -3.10 -20.03
C LEU A 268 -15.56 -4.33 -20.59
N ARG A 269 -15.62 -5.45 -19.84
CA ARG A 269 -16.40 -6.62 -20.26
C ARG A 269 -17.91 -6.32 -20.35
N THR A 270 -18.43 -5.45 -19.48
CA THR A 270 -19.82 -4.97 -19.56
C THR A 270 -20.03 -4.17 -20.83
N ALA A 271 -19.14 -3.22 -21.14
CA ALA A 271 -19.19 -2.41 -22.35
C ALA A 271 -19.08 -3.25 -23.64
N LEU A 272 -18.30 -4.33 -23.60
CA LEU A 272 -18.20 -5.31 -24.70
C LEU A 272 -19.37 -6.31 -24.77
N GLY A 273 -20.36 -6.21 -23.86
CA GLY A 273 -21.51 -7.12 -23.82
C GLY A 273 -21.16 -8.56 -23.42
N ARG A 274 -20.04 -8.77 -22.72
CA ARG A 274 -19.54 -10.10 -22.32
C ARG A 274 -20.02 -10.56 -20.96
N LEU A 275 -20.54 -9.65 -20.14
CA LEU A 275 -21.14 -9.99 -18.86
C LEU A 275 -22.64 -10.23 -19.02
N SER A 276 -23.15 -11.24 -18.31
CA SER A 276 -24.59 -11.41 -18.14
C SER A 276 -25.18 -10.21 -17.38
N ARG A 277 -26.50 -10.00 -17.50
CA ARG A 277 -27.20 -8.91 -16.80
C ARG A 277 -26.97 -8.91 -15.29
N GLY A 278 -26.90 -10.09 -14.66
CA GLY A 278 -26.62 -10.22 -13.24
C GLY A 278 -25.19 -9.76 -12.90
N GLU A 279 -24.20 -10.21 -13.66
CA GLU A 279 -22.80 -9.82 -13.45
C GLU A 279 -22.55 -8.34 -13.70
N ALA A 280 -23.18 -7.77 -14.74
CA ALA A 280 -23.12 -6.34 -15.00
C ALA A 280 -23.71 -5.53 -13.84
N ALA A 281 -24.84 -5.99 -13.26
CA ALA A 281 -25.44 -5.34 -12.09
C ALA A 281 -24.54 -5.41 -10.85
N ILE A 282 -23.86 -6.53 -10.62
CA ILE A 282 -22.92 -6.70 -9.51
C ILE A 282 -21.67 -5.84 -9.71
N ALA A 283 -21.12 -5.79 -10.93
CA ALA A 283 -19.99 -4.92 -11.25
C ALA A 283 -20.33 -3.44 -11.05
N ALA A 284 -21.53 -3.03 -11.46
CA ALA A 284 -22.09 -1.71 -11.22
C ALA A 284 -22.22 -1.38 -9.72
N LEU A 285 -22.75 -2.31 -8.93
CA LEU A 285 -22.91 -2.16 -7.49
C LEU A 285 -21.56 -2.05 -6.77
N LEU A 286 -20.59 -2.89 -7.14
CA LEU A 286 -19.23 -2.84 -6.61
C LEU A 286 -18.50 -1.56 -7.01
N PHE A 287 -18.67 -1.09 -8.24
CA PHE A 287 -18.16 0.21 -8.66
C PHE A 287 -18.73 1.32 -7.76
N ALA A 288 -20.05 1.34 -7.56
CA ALA A 288 -20.68 2.39 -6.79
C ALA A 288 -20.19 2.38 -5.32
N ALA A 289 -20.04 1.20 -4.72
CA ALA A 289 -19.57 1.09 -3.34
C ALA A 289 -18.05 1.31 -3.16
N SER A 290 -17.22 0.94 -4.14
CA SER A 290 -15.75 1.03 -4.04
C SER A 290 -15.17 2.31 -4.63
N VAL A 291 -15.91 3.01 -5.48
CA VAL A 291 -15.48 4.25 -6.15
C VAL A 291 -16.37 5.43 -5.80
N ARG A 292 -17.69 5.35 -6.03
CA ARG A 292 -18.60 6.48 -5.80
C ARG A 292 -18.75 6.83 -4.33
N VAL A 293 -18.91 5.84 -3.47
CA VAL A 293 -19.03 6.03 -2.01
C VAL A 293 -17.78 6.68 -1.39
N PRO A 294 -16.55 6.20 -1.65
CA PRO A 294 -15.36 6.88 -1.15
C PRO A 294 -15.17 8.26 -1.75
N GLN A 295 -15.53 8.47 -3.02
CA GLN A 295 -15.50 9.80 -3.64
C GLN A 295 -16.47 10.75 -2.93
N LEU A 296 -17.68 10.29 -2.61
CA LEU A 296 -18.67 11.06 -1.88
C LEU A 296 -18.17 11.49 -0.49
N GLU A 297 -17.47 10.60 0.22
CA GLU A 297 -16.82 10.92 1.51
C GLU A 297 -15.72 11.97 1.35
N ALA A 298 -14.89 11.83 0.31
CA ALA A 298 -13.83 12.79 -0.01
C ALA A 298 -14.40 14.16 -0.39
N ASP A 299 -15.45 14.20 -1.22
CA ASP A 299 -16.12 15.42 -1.67
C ASP A 299 -16.78 16.13 -0.47
N LEU A 300 -17.48 15.39 0.40
CA LEU A 300 -18.03 15.96 1.64
C LEU A 300 -16.95 16.58 2.53
N THR A 301 -15.83 15.88 2.71
CA THR A 301 -14.69 16.38 3.49
C THR A 301 -14.07 17.62 2.85
N GLY A 302 -13.94 17.63 1.52
CA GLY A 302 -13.42 18.75 0.75
C GLY A 302 -14.29 20.00 0.89
N VAL A 303 -15.59 19.85 0.71
CA VAL A 303 -16.55 20.96 0.82
C VAL A 303 -16.64 21.49 2.25
N GLU A 304 -16.59 20.64 3.29
CA GLU A 304 -16.56 21.14 4.67
C GLU A 304 -15.27 21.91 4.98
N ARG A 305 -14.14 21.52 4.41
CA ARG A 305 -12.88 22.27 4.50
C ARG A 305 -13.01 23.64 3.82
N GLU A 306 -13.50 23.69 2.59
CA GLU A 306 -13.73 24.93 1.84
C GLU A 306 -14.66 25.88 2.61
N ARG A 307 -15.75 25.38 3.18
CA ARG A 307 -16.65 26.18 4.03
C ARG A 307 -15.96 26.73 5.27
N ALA A 308 -15.09 25.95 5.90
CA ALA A 308 -14.32 26.41 7.06
C ALA A 308 -13.32 27.52 6.67
N GLU A 309 -12.66 27.38 5.52
CA GLU A 309 -11.75 28.38 4.96
C GLU A 309 -12.47 29.69 4.62
N LEU A 310 -13.60 29.62 3.91
CA LEU A 310 -14.43 30.78 3.56
C LEU A 310 -14.93 31.54 4.81
N ARG A 311 -15.38 30.81 5.84
CA ARG A 311 -15.74 31.42 7.14
C ARG A 311 -14.53 32.07 7.81
N GLY A 312 -13.36 31.45 7.69
CA GLY A 312 -12.09 32.02 8.15
C GLY A 312 -11.77 33.33 7.45
N TYR A 313 -11.90 33.39 6.12
CA TYR A 313 -11.68 34.59 5.33
C TYR A 313 -12.65 35.71 5.69
N LEU A 314 -13.94 35.42 5.83
CA LEU A 314 -14.95 36.38 6.30
C LEU A 314 -14.60 36.92 7.70
N GLY A 315 -14.14 36.06 8.62
CA GLY A 315 -13.73 36.47 9.96
C GLY A 315 -12.43 37.30 10.00
N VAL A 316 -11.50 37.07 9.06
CA VAL A 316 -10.31 37.93 8.89
C VAL A 316 -10.72 39.28 8.29
N LEU A 317 -11.56 39.27 7.25
CA LEU A 317 -12.03 40.48 6.58
C LEU A 317 -12.79 41.40 7.56
N SER A 318 -13.67 40.83 8.38
CA SER A 318 -14.38 41.58 9.43
C SER A 318 -13.41 42.29 10.39
N ARG A 319 -12.38 41.58 10.87
CA ARG A 319 -11.37 42.18 11.77
C ARG A 319 -10.58 43.28 11.08
N MET A 320 -10.19 43.09 9.83
CA MET A 320 -9.49 44.12 9.06
C MET A 320 -10.35 45.37 8.82
N CYS A 321 -11.68 45.21 8.70
CA CYS A 321 -12.61 46.34 8.64
C CYS A 321 -12.70 47.07 9.98
N ASP A 322 -12.83 46.34 11.08
CA ASP A 322 -12.90 46.89 12.44
C ASP A 322 -11.62 47.67 12.80
N ASP A 323 -10.46 47.18 12.34
CA ASP A 323 -9.16 47.82 12.52
C ASP A 323 -8.90 48.98 11.53
N GLY A 324 -9.80 49.22 10.57
CA GLY A 324 -9.65 50.22 9.52
C GLY A 324 -8.50 49.94 8.54
N ALA A 325 -8.03 48.69 8.48
CA ALA A 325 -6.90 48.26 7.66
C ALA A 325 -7.27 48.04 6.18
N VAL A 326 -8.56 48.00 5.86
CA VAL A 326 -9.09 47.80 4.49
C VAL A 326 -10.16 48.85 4.19
N ASP A 327 -10.18 49.34 2.95
CA ASP A 327 -11.23 50.25 2.47
C ASP A 327 -12.59 49.54 2.46
N LEU A 328 -13.62 50.22 2.97
CA LEU A 328 -14.97 49.64 3.12
C LEU A 328 -15.56 49.13 1.80
N ARG A 329 -15.27 49.77 0.66
CA ARG A 329 -15.80 49.30 -0.64
C ARG A 329 -15.14 48.00 -1.11
N VAL A 330 -13.85 47.86 -0.82
CA VAL A 330 -13.11 46.62 -1.10
C VAL A 330 -13.61 45.50 -0.19
N ALA A 331 -13.83 45.81 1.08
CA ALA A 331 -14.41 44.88 2.03
C ALA A 331 -15.82 44.42 1.65
N ASP A 332 -16.71 45.34 1.28
CA ASP A 332 -18.08 45.00 0.86
C ASP A 332 -18.08 44.08 -0.38
N THR A 333 -17.15 44.31 -1.32
CA THR A 333 -17.04 43.48 -2.54
C THR A 333 -16.58 42.06 -2.19
N LEU A 334 -15.53 41.92 -1.37
CA LEU A 334 -15.00 40.62 -0.95
C LEU A 334 -15.96 39.87 -0.02
N ASP A 335 -16.68 40.57 0.86
CA ASP A 335 -17.71 39.98 1.72
C ASP A 335 -18.85 39.37 0.88
N ALA A 336 -19.32 40.09 -0.14
CA ALA A 336 -20.33 39.59 -1.05
C ALA A 336 -19.84 38.35 -1.84
N GLU A 337 -18.60 38.38 -2.34
CA GLU A 337 -18.00 37.26 -3.07
C GLU A 337 -17.85 36.01 -2.19
N TYR A 338 -17.26 36.15 -0.99
CA TYR A 338 -17.05 35.02 -0.09
C TYR A 338 -18.37 34.46 0.47
N ARG A 339 -19.39 35.30 0.68
CA ARG A 339 -20.73 34.83 1.05
C ARG A 339 -21.39 34.06 -0.07
N ALA A 340 -21.32 34.55 -1.31
CA ALA A 340 -21.85 33.82 -2.46
C ALA A 340 -21.16 32.45 -2.64
N GLN A 341 -19.84 32.38 -2.46
CA GLN A 341 -19.10 31.12 -2.48
C GLN A 341 -19.50 30.20 -1.31
N LEU A 342 -19.70 30.75 -0.11
CA LEU A 342 -20.13 29.99 1.07
C LEU A 342 -21.54 29.40 0.92
N ASP A 343 -22.45 30.16 0.29
CA ASP A 343 -23.80 29.71 -0.03
C ASP A 343 -23.75 28.56 -1.05
N ALA A 344 -22.99 28.73 -2.15
CA ALA A 344 -22.79 27.67 -3.16
C ALA A 344 -22.17 26.40 -2.55
N ALA A 345 -21.15 26.53 -1.72
CA ALA A 345 -20.52 25.41 -1.02
C ALA A 345 -21.49 24.74 -0.02
N THR A 346 -22.40 25.51 0.59
CA THR A 346 -23.43 24.95 1.49
C THR A 346 -24.49 24.18 0.71
N GLU A 347 -24.96 24.68 -0.43
CA GLU A 347 -25.86 23.96 -1.32
C GLU A 347 -25.24 22.65 -1.82
N LEU A 348 -23.99 22.68 -2.26
CA LEU A 348 -23.26 21.49 -2.69
C LEU A 348 -23.12 20.47 -1.56
N ARG A 349 -22.76 20.92 -0.35
CA ARG A 349 -22.67 20.07 0.84
C ARG A 349 -23.99 19.37 1.11
N ASP A 350 -25.11 20.09 1.07
CA ASP A 350 -26.41 19.50 1.37
C ASP A 350 -26.85 18.51 0.29
N ALA A 351 -26.54 18.77 -0.99
CA ALA A 351 -26.74 17.80 -2.06
C ALA A 351 -25.93 16.52 -1.83
N LEU A 352 -24.64 16.63 -1.50
CA LEU A 352 -23.78 15.48 -1.20
C LEU A 352 -24.24 14.74 0.06
N ALA A 353 -24.65 15.46 1.10
CA ALA A 353 -25.14 14.86 2.34
C ALA A 353 -26.44 14.07 2.12
N ASN A 354 -27.33 14.55 1.25
CA ASN A 354 -28.53 13.81 0.86
C ASN A 354 -28.17 12.52 0.11
N ARG A 355 -27.19 12.55 -0.81
CA ARG A 355 -26.70 11.35 -1.50
C ARG A 355 -26.08 10.35 -0.52
N ALA A 356 -25.32 10.83 0.47
CA ALA A 356 -24.72 9.96 1.49
C ALA A 356 -25.78 9.29 2.37
N ARG A 357 -26.88 9.99 2.68
CA ARG A 357 -28.03 9.41 3.37
C ARG A 357 -28.69 8.31 2.55
N LEU A 358 -28.92 8.54 1.26
CA LEU A 358 -29.48 7.51 0.36
C LEU A 358 -28.62 6.23 0.37
N TRP A 359 -27.29 6.36 0.27
CA TRP A 359 -26.39 5.21 0.39
C TRP A 359 -26.43 4.55 1.76
N SER A 360 -26.51 5.32 2.84
CA SER A 360 -26.63 4.78 4.19
C SER A 360 -27.94 4.01 4.40
N ASP A 361 -29.04 4.46 3.79
CA ASP A 361 -30.37 3.93 4.03
C ASP A 361 -30.69 2.73 3.11
N GLU A 362 -30.35 2.84 1.82
CA GLU A 362 -30.68 1.84 0.79
C GLU A 362 -29.50 0.92 0.43
N GLY A 363 -28.27 1.44 0.52
CA GLY A 363 -27.05 0.73 0.10
C GLY A 363 -26.82 -0.63 0.77
N PRO A 364 -27.00 -0.78 2.10
CA PRO A 364 -26.81 -2.07 2.77
C PRO A 364 -27.74 -3.17 2.27
N ALA A 365 -28.99 -2.83 1.92
CA ALA A 365 -29.93 -3.80 1.37
C ALA A 365 -29.48 -4.28 -0.02
N LEU A 366 -29.10 -3.35 -0.90
CA LEU A 366 -28.60 -3.67 -2.24
C LEU A 366 -27.34 -4.55 -2.20
N LEU A 367 -26.40 -4.26 -1.30
CA LEU A 367 -25.18 -5.05 -1.13
C LEU A 367 -25.46 -6.46 -0.60
N ARG A 368 -26.40 -6.61 0.34
CA ARG A 368 -26.83 -7.94 0.81
C ARG A 368 -27.50 -8.76 -0.29
N ASP A 369 -28.32 -8.13 -1.13
CA ASP A 369 -28.90 -8.79 -2.31
C ASP A 369 -27.81 -9.26 -3.29
N GLY A 370 -26.75 -8.45 -3.47
CA GLY A 370 -25.58 -8.85 -4.24
C GLY A 370 -24.84 -10.05 -3.65
N VAL A 371 -24.68 -10.09 -2.31
CA VAL A 371 -24.08 -11.24 -1.61
C VAL A 371 -24.92 -12.49 -1.80
N ALA A 372 -26.24 -12.39 -1.66
CA ALA A 372 -27.17 -13.48 -1.90
C ALA A 372 -27.10 -14.00 -3.35
N TRP A 373 -26.97 -13.10 -4.33
CA TRP A 373 -26.72 -13.49 -5.73
C TRP A 373 -25.44 -14.33 -5.86
N ALA A 374 -24.34 -13.93 -5.22
CA ALA A 374 -23.08 -14.64 -5.29
C ALA A 374 -23.16 -16.04 -4.62
N GLU A 375 -23.97 -16.20 -3.59
CA GLU A 375 -24.22 -17.51 -2.98
C GLU A 375 -24.98 -18.44 -3.92
N VAL A 376 -26.06 -17.94 -4.54
CA VAL A 376 -26.83 -18.68 -5.54
C VAL A 376 -25.95 -19.07 -6.73
N GLU A 377 -25.14 -18.14 -7.24
CA GLU A 377 -24.29 -18.41 -8.41
C GLU A 377 -23.18 -19.44 -8.08
N SER A 378 -22.66 -19.44 -6.85
CA SER A 378 -21.73 -20.47 -6.36
C SER A 378 -22.38 -21.85 -6.29
N GLU A 379 -23.65 -21.93 -5.92
CA GLU A 379 -24.42 -23.18 -5.94
C GLU A 379 -24.72 -23.63 -7.37
N VAL A 380 -25.09 -22.71 -8.26
CA VAL A 380 -25.30 -22.99 -9.69
C VAL A 380 -24.03 -23.58 -10.31
N ALA A 381 -22.84 -23.03 -10.01
CA ALA A 381 -21.57 -23.56 -10.51
C ALA A 381 -21.33 -25.01 -10.06
N ARG A 382 -21.56 -25.31 -8.77
CA ARG A 382 -21.44 -26.66 -8.21
C ARG A 382 -22.45 -27.64 -8.82
N THR A 383 -23.71 -27.21 -8.97
CA THR A 383 -24.76 -28.02 -9.57
C THR A 383 -24.47 -28.30 -11.05
N ARG A 384 -24.00 -27.32 -11.82
CA ARG A 384 -23.60 -27.50 -13.23
C ARG A 384 -22.43 -28.49 -13.38
N GLN A 385 -21.50 -28.50 -12.43
CA GLN A 385 -20.46 -29.53 -12.35
C GLN A 385 -21.06 -30.90 -12.06
N ALA A 386 -21.93 -31.01 -11.05
CA ALA A 386 -22.52 -32.27 -10.61
C ALA A 386 -23.37 -32.96 -11.69
N VAL A 387 -24.10 -32.18 -12.50
CA VAL A 387 -24.90 -32.70 -13.63
C VAL A 387 -24.08 -32.94 -14.90
N GLY A 388 -22.75 -32.73 -14.86
CA GLY A 388 -21.84 -32.96 -15.98
C GLY A 388 -21.89 -31.91 -17.08
N GLN A 389 -22.60 -30.78 -16.87
CA GLN A 389 -22.66 -29.68 -17.85
C GLN A 389 -21.32 -28.93 -17.91
N TRP A 390 -20.61 -28.81 -16.79
CA TRP A 390 -19.31 -28.15 -16.70
C TRP A 390 -18.21 -29.12 -16.31
N ARG A 391 -17.02 -28.91 -16.88
CA ARG A 391 -15.79 -29.56 -16.40
C ARG A 391 -15.37 -28.96 -15.06
N GLN A 392 -14.62 -29.74 -14.27
CA GLN A 392 -14.09 -29.29 -12.97
C GLN A 392 -13.38 -27.93 -13.05
N ALA A 393 -12.46 -27.76 -14.00
CA ALA A 393 -11.73 -26.50 -14.18
C ALA A 393 -12.65 -25.29 -14.45
N GLN A 394 -13.76 -25.48 -15.17
CA GLN A 394 -14.73 -24.41 -15.44
C GLN A 394 -15.51 -24.04 -14.18
N ALA A 395 -15.93 -25.05 -13.42
CA ALA A 395 -16.64 -24.86 -12.17
C ALA A 395 -15.76 -24.18 -11.11
N GLU A 396 -14.49 -24.58 -11.01
CA GLU A 396 -13.50 -23.95 -10.12
C GLU A 396 -13.23 -22.50 -10.52
N ALA A 397 -13.01 -22.22 -11.80
CA ALA A 397 -12.81 -20.85 -12.29
C ALA A 397 -14.03 -19.97 -11.98
N ARG A 398 -15.26 -20.47 -12.19
CA ARG A 398 -16.48 -19.76 -11.84
C ARG A 398 -16.59 -19.53 -10.34
N TRP A 399 -16.35 -20.57 -9.54
CA TRP A 399 -16.43 -20.49 -8.09
C TRP A 399 -15.44 -19.44 -7.55
N HIS A 400 -14.19 -19.44 -8.01
CA HIS A 400 -13.20 -18.44 -7.63
C HIS A 400 -13.60 -17.02 -8.04
N TYR A 401 -14.19 -16.84 -9.23
CA TYR A 401 -14.73 -15.55 -9.64
C TYR A 401 -15.82 -15.07 -8.68
N VAL A 402 -16.83 -15.90 -8.41
CA VAL A 402 -17.98 -15.52 -7.57
C VAL A 402 -17.56 -15.26 -6.12
N GLN A 403 -16.62 -16.05 -5.58
CA GLN A 403 -16.09 -15.82 -4.24
C GLN A 403 -15.32 -14.50 -4.12
N ARG A 404 -14.64 -14.06 -5.17
CA ARG A 404 -14.02 -12.72 -5.19
C ARG A 404 -15.08 -11.62 -5.15
N GLN A 405 -16.12 -11.72 -5.99
CA GLN A 405 -17.22 -10.75 -5.99
C GLN A 405 -17.92 -10.68 -4.63
N ARG A 406 -18.16 -11.82 -3.99
CA ARG A 406 -18.73 -11.90 -2.64
C ARG A 406 -17.89 -11.14 -1.62
N ARG A 407 -16.58 -11.39 -1.56
CA ARG A 407 -15.68 -10.69 -0.61
C ARG A 407 -15.66 -9.19 -0.85
N ALA A 408 -15.65 -8.76 -2.12
CA ALA A 408 -15.72 -7.35 -2.46
C ALA A 408 -17.05 -6.71 -2.01
N LEU A 409 -18.18 -7.42 -2.14
CA LEU A 409 -19.48 -6.96 -1.66
C LEU A 409 -19.55 -6.86 -0.13
N GLU A 410 -18.96 -7.83 0.58
CA GLU A 410 -18.86 -7.82 2.04
C GLU A 410 -18.00 -6.63 2.54
N GLN A 411 -16.89 -6.33 1.86
CA GLN A 411 -16.05 -5.17 2.14
C GLN A 411 -16.77 -3.85 1.85
N ALA A 412 -17.47 -3.77 0.71
CA ALA A 412 -18.31 -2.64 0.33
C ALA A 412 -19.40 -2.38 1.37
N LEU A 413 -20.05 -3.44 1.89
CA LEU A 413 -21.06 -3.32 2.94
C LEU A 413 -20.48 -2.68 4.20
N ALA A 414 -19.31 -3.14 4.65
CA ALA A 414 -18.62 -2.55 5.79
C ALA A 414 -18.18 -1.09 5.54
N ALA A 415 -17.92 -0.69 4.29
CA ALA A 415 -17.64 0.70 3.94
C ALA A 415 -18.90 1.58 4.01
N VAL A 416 -20.02 1.12 3.45
CA VAL A 416 -21.29 1.85 3.46
C VAL A 416 -21.85 1.96 4.89
N GLU A 417 -21.71 0.93 5.71
CA GLU A 417 -22.14 1.00 7.12
C GLU A 417 -21.32 2.01 7.93
N ARG A 418 -20.04 2.24 7.57
CA ARG A 418 -19.21 3.30 8.18
C ARG A 418 -19.64 4.71 7.79
N LEU A 419 -20.11 4.92 6.56
CA LEU A 419 -20.70 6.21 6.16
C LEU A 419 -21.88 6.59 7.06
N GLY A 420 -22.72 5.62 7.43
CA GLY A 420 -23.86 5.83 8.33
C GLY A 420 -23.46 6.23 9.75
N ALA A 421 -22.21 5.99 10.15
CA ALA A 421 -21.68 6.24 11.49
C ALA A 421 -20.90 7.58 11.63
N LEU A 422 -20.77 8.37 10.56
CA LEU A 422 -20.03 9.64 10.60
C LEU A 422 -20.72 10.69 11.50
N PRO A 423 -19.96 11.41 12.35
CA PRO A 423 -20.50 12.41 13.27
C PRO A 423 -20.99 13.66 12.51
N GLY A 424 -22.31 13.79 12.41
CA GLY A 424 -23.00 14.93 11.78
C GLY A 424 -24.52 14.75 11.67
N ARG A 425 -25.08 13.76 12.38
CA ARG A 425 -26.52 13.42 12.43
C ARG A 425 -27.25 14.05 13.63
N GLY A 426 -26.68 15.11 14.22
CA GLY A 426 -27.32 15.92 15.27
C GLY A 426 -27.94 17.17 14.68
#